data_AF-A0A7W9JBM6-F1
#
_entry.id   AF-A0A7W9JBM6-F1
#
_cell.length_a   1.000
_cell.length_b   1.000
_cell.length_c   1.000
_cell.angle_alpha   90.00
_cell.angle_beta   90.00
_cell.angle_gamma   90.00
#
_symmetry.space_group_name_H-M   'P 1'
#
loop_
_entity.id
_entity.type
_entity.pdbx_description
1 polymer ?
#
loop_
_entity_poly.entity_id
_entity_poly.type
_entity_poly.pdbx_seq_one_letter_code
_entity_poly.pdbx_strand_id
1 'polypeptide(L)'
;MTDPIQSALQQHNTGRVIPFAAPHTLAELLTQHAQAALSLSGADRSAWNGQIVEAGDGILGLAHWDGTLHLDREFILAPLHDLYARAGQSRPTTTLARYRDALLTLLHEQSHFLGPHGSTQEAARAAFRAPGAQALEEGIAEAWSHTHLDAYLRLLSIPHHAPGIGGVSTRPSYQAYVPATLALTSHLDDRGHHPPGSTLTLLNRQTTEGQWPLVTEILYRSTTLPRLVPYTEEPEIRHDLESHLRNAFQSLEILLHAPQALAAHRSHATLHTALTTLDHHLEHLAKVFARPTQSRPPQSPTNTTELTRTPQSPDDTFELTR
;
A
#
# COMPACT_ATOMS: atom_id res chain seq x y z
N MET A 1 -12.12 3.22 -39.34
CA MET A 1 -12.86 3.49 -38.09
C MET A 1 -11.82 3.74 -37.02
N THR A 2 -11.91 4.84 -36.29
CA THR A 2 -11.01 5.13 -35.15
C THR A 2 -11.29 4.14 -34.03
N ASP A 3 -10.23 3.63 -33.41
CA ASP A 3 -10.30 2.74 -32.26
C ASP A 3 -10.91 3.48 -31.05
N PRO A 4 -12.05 3.04 -30.50
CA PRO A 4 -12.75 3.78 -29.45
C PRO A 4 -11.97 3.85 -28.13
N ILE A 5 -11.12 2.86 -27.81
CA ILE A 5 -10.29 2.89 -26.59
C ILE A 5 -9.21 3.96 -26.72
N GLN A 6 -8.50 3.97 -27.86
CA GLN A 6 -7.49 4.98 -28.16
C GLN A 6 -8.09 6.39 -28.19
N SER A 7 -9.30 6.53 -28.75
CA SER A 7 -10.03 7.80 -28.71
C SER A 7 -10.35 8.24 -27.28
N ALA A 8 -10.73 7.33 -26.39
CA ALA A 8 -11.03 7.65 -24.99
C ALA A 8 -9.77 8.06 -24.20
N LEU A 9 -8.65 7.34 -24.40
CA LEU A 9 -7.35 7.71 -23.81
C LEU A 9 -6.88 9.08 -24.29
N GLN A 10 -6.97 9.35 -25.60
CA GLN A 10 -6.61 10.65 -26.15
C GLN A 10 -7.51 11.78 -25.60
N GLN A 11 -8.81 11.53 -25.47
CA GLN A 11 -9.73 12.50 -24.89
C GLN A 11 -9.39 12.80 -23.43
N HIS A 12 -9.07 11.78 -22.64
CA HIS A 12 -8.66 11.92 -21.25
C HIS A 12 -7.34 12.72 -21.12
N ASN A 13 -6.27 12.26 -21.79
CA ASN A 13 -4.94 12.84 -21.67
C ASN A 13 -4.84 14.29 -22.20
N THR A 14 -5.77 14.72 -23.06
CA THR A 14 -5.83 16.11 -23.57
C THR A 14 -6.61 17.08 -22.68
N GLY A 15 -7.12 16.62 -21.52
CA GLY A 15 -7.64 17.51 -20.47
C GLY A 15 -8.99 18.18 -20.79
N ARG A 16 -9.83 17.56 -21.63
CA ARG A 16 -11.22 18.04 -21.80
C ARG A 16 -12.03 17.69 -20.55
N VAL A 17 -12.05 18.62 -19.59
CA VAL A 17 -12.78 18.50 -18.33
C VAL A 17 -14.27 18.30 -18.60
N ILE A 18 -14.84 17.22 -18.08
CA ILE A 18 -16.29 17.04 -17.94
C ILE A 18 -16.64 17.15 -16.45
N PRO A 19 -17.71 17.86 -16.05
CA PRO A 19 -17.99 18.20 -14.66
C PRO A 19 -18.42 16.98 -13.82
N PHE A 20 -18.59 17.23 -12.52
CA PHE A 20 -18.98 16.38 -11.37
C PHE A 20 -20.22 15.45 -11.51
N ALA A 21 -20.67 15.10 -12.71
CA ALA A 21 -21.73 14.12 -12.94
C ALA A 21 -21.17 12.69 -12.98
N ALA A 22 -22.04 11.70 -12.74
CA ALA A 22 -21.70 10.29 -12.91
C ALA A 22 -21.09 10.01 -14.30
N PRO A 23 -20.04 9.17 -14.41
CA PRO A 23 -19.42 8.90 -15.70
C PRO A 23 -20.38 8.10 -16.58
N HIS A 24 -20.58 8.52 -17.83
CA HIS A 24 -21.42 7.83 -18.81
C HIS A 24 -20.60 7.21 -19.95
N THR A 25 -19.30 7.48 -20.00
CA THR A 25 -18.34 7.00 -20.99
C THR A 25 -17.05 6.53 -20.33
N LEU A 26 -16.24 5.76 -21.07
CA LEU A 26 -14.91 5.36 -20.61
C LEU A 26 -14.03 6.58 -20.30
N ALA A 27 -14.00 7.60 -21.16
CA ALA A 27 -13.17 8.79 -20.95
C ALA A 27 -13.55 9.56 -19.67
N GLU A 28 -14.85 9.63 -19.34
CA GLU A 28 -15.32 10.23 -18.10
C GLU A 28 -14.93 9.40 -16.88
N LEU A 29 -15.05 8.06 -16.94
CA LEU A 29 -14.55 7.18 -15.87
C LEU A 29 -13.06 7.41 -15.62
N LEU A 30 -12.26 7.41 -16.68
CA LEU A 30 -10.81 7.65 -16.63
C LEU A 30 -10.44 9.04 -16.09
N THR A 31 -11.38 9.99 -16.11
CA THR A 31 -11.16 11.31 -15.51
C THR A 31 -11.57 11.37 -14.03
N GLN A 32 -12.48 10.51 -13.59
CA GLN A 32 -13.09 10.57 -12.25
C GLN A 32 -12.54 9.53 -11.26
N HIS A 33 -11.99 8.42 -11.75
CA HIS A 33 -11.63 7.25 -10.92
C HIS A 33 -10.63 7.60 -9.80
N ALA A 34 -9.61 8.40 -10.08
CA ALA A 34 -8.63 8.82 -9.08
C ALA A 34 -9.23 9.68 -7.97
N GLN A 35 -10.14 10.62 -8.33
CA GLN A 35 -10.84 11.44 -7.35
C GLN A 35 -11.76 10.60 -6.46
N ALA A 36 -12.41 9.58 -7.03
CA ALA A 36 -13.22 8.64 -6.26
C ALA A 36 -12.36 7.83 -5.26
N ALA A 37 -11.18 7.35 -5.68
CA ALA A 37 -10.24 6.66 -4.79
C ALA A 37 -9.68 7.57 -3.68
N LEU A 38 -9.32 8.81 -4.02
CA LEU A 38 -8.87 9.82 -3.06
C LEU A 38 -9.95 10.16 -2.03
N SER A 39 -11.18 10.38 -2.49
CA SER A 39 -12.31 10.71 -1.60
C SER A 39 -12.67 9.55 -0.68
N LEU A 40 -12.50 8.30 -1.15
CA LEU A 40 -12.79 7.10 -0.40
C LEU A 40 -11.72 6.78 0.65
N SER A 41 -10.45 6.98 0.34
CA SER A 41 -9.33 6.74 1.26
C SER A 41 -9.19 7.81 2.32
N GLY A 42 -9.59 9.05 2.02
CA GLY A 42 -9.29 10.20 2.88
C GLY A 42 -7.80 10.56 2.92
N ALA A 43 -7.00 10.08 1.96
CA ALA A 43 -5.63 10.55 1.79
C ALA A 43 -5.63 12.04 1.43
N ASP A 44 -4.53 12.73 1.75
CA ASP A 44 -4.44 14.18 1.54
C ASP A 44 -4.28 14.51 0.05
N ARG A 45 -3.63 13.62 -0.70
CA ARG A 45 -3.38 13.78 -2.13
C ARG A 45 -3.26 12.44 -2.86
N SER A 46 -3.33 12.53 -4.19
CA SER A 46 -2.83 11.51 -5.11
C SER A 46 -1.56 12.03 -5.81
N ALA A 47 -0.61 11.14 -6.05
CA ALA A 47 0.59 11.37 -6.84
C ALA A 47 0.40 11.04 -8.33
N TRP A 48 -0.79 10.59 -8.73
CA TRP A 48 -1.13 10.38 -10.13
C TRP A 48 -1.02 11.69 -10.92
N ASN A 49 -0.35 11.64 -12.07
CA ASN A 49 -0.06 12.82 -12.90
C ASN A 49 -1.19 13.12 -13.91
N GLY A 50 -2.28 12.34 -13.88
CA GLY A 50 -3.41 12.47 -14.81
C GLY A 50 -3.19 11.84 -16.18
N GLN A 51 -2.12 11.06 -16.37
CA GLN A 51 -1.86 10.33 -17.62
C GLN A 51 -2.21 8.86 -17.48
N ILE A 52 -2.80 8.33 -18.55
CA ILE A 52 -3.05 6.90 -18.73
C ILE A 52 -2.49 6.45 -20.07
N VAL A 53 -1.77 5.33 -20.05
CA VAL A 53 -1.25 4.67 -21.25
C VAL A 53 -1.63 3.19 -21.25
N GLU A 54 -1.67 2.59 -22.45
CA GLU A 54 -1.82 1.13 -22.53
C GLU A 54 -0.58 0.44 -21.97
N ALA A 55 -0.79 -0.60 -21.17
CA ALA A 55 0.28 -1.41 -20.61
C ALA A 55 0.95 -2.27 -21.70
N GLY A 56 2.20 -2.65 -21.48
CA GLY A 56 2.91 -3.63 -22.32
C GLY A 56 2.52 -5.07 -21.97
N ASP A 57 3.00 -6.03 -22.77
CA ASP A 57 2.67 -7.45 -22.62
C ASP A 57 2.94 -7.98 -21.20
N GLY A 58 1.94 -8.62 -20.61
CA GLY A 58 2.04 -9.29 -19.31
C GLY A 58 1.85 -8.38 -18.08
N ILE A 59 1.58 -7.08 -18.28
CA ILE A 59 1.29 -6.13 -17.20
C ILE A 59 -0.21 -5.85 -17.21
N LEU A 60 -0.92 -6.29 -16.16
CA LEU A 60 -2.35 -6.05 -16.03
C LEU A 60 -2.65 -4.58 -15.72
N GLY A 61 -2.05 -4.07 -14.65
CA GLY A 61 -2.07 -2.67 -14.23
C GLY A 61 -0.71 -2.32 -13.65
N LEU A 62 -0.33 -1.04 -13.74
CA LEU A 62 0.88 -0.55 -13.10
C LEU A 62 0.77 0.95 -12.79
N ALA A 63 0.86 1.28 -11.51
CA ALA A 63 1.18 2.63 -11.03
C ALA A 63 2.68 2.92 -11.20
N HIS A 64 3.05 3.63 -12.26
CA HIS A 64 4.44 3.92 -12.54
C HIS A 64 4.98 5.07 -11.67
N TRP A 65 6.29 5.05 -11.37
CA TRP A 65 6.94 6.00 -10.46
C TRP A 65 6.95 7.46 -10.94
N ASP A 66 6.68 7.73 -12.23
CA ASP A 66 6.49 9.09 -12.76
C ASP A 66 5.04 9.61 -12.59
N GLY A 67 4.19 8.83 -11.92
CA GLY A 67 2.79 9.12 -11.70
C GLY A 67 1.87 8.68 -12.84
N THR A 68 2.38 8.03 -13.89
CA THR A 68 1.57 7.54 -15.01
C THR A 68 0.89 6.21 -14.64
N LEU A 69 -0.38 6.07 -15.04
CA LEU A 69 -1.11 4.81 -14.87
C LEU A 69 -1.07 3.99 -16.17
N HIS A 70 -0.57 2.76 -16.09
CA HIS A 70 -0.55 1.81 -17.20
C HIS A 70 -1.67 0.80 -17.03
N LEU A 71 -2.45 0.59 -18.08
CA LEU A 71 -3.67 -0.21 -18.06
C LEU A 71 -3.68 -1.21 -19.21
N ASP A 72 -3.85 -2.50 -18.92
CA ASP A 72 -3.98 -3.51 -19.95
C ASP A 72 -5.23 -3.30 -20.80
N ARG A 73 -5.07 -3.48 -22.11
CA ARG A 73 -6.14 -3.25 -23.06
C ARG A 73 -7.24 -4.30 -22.98
N GLU A 74 -6.91 -5.58 -22.91
CA GLU A 74 -7.86 -6.70 -23.03
C GLU A 74 -8.61 -6.97 -21.72
N PHE A 75 -7.93 -6.80 -20.59
CA PHE A 75 -8.40 -7.15 -19.27
C PHE A 75 -8.92 -5.96 -18.47
N ILE A 76 -8.54 -4.72 -18.82
CA ILE A 76 -9.06 -3.52 -18.16
C ILE A 76 -9.82 -2.63 -19.14
N LEU A 77 -9.15 -2.04 -20.14
CA LEU A 77 -9.77 -1.00 -20.96
C LEU A 77 -10.94 -1.52 -21.79
N ALA A 78 -10.84 -2.70 -22.38
CA ALA A 78 -11.93 -3.30 -23.17
C ALA A 78 -13.15 -3.69 -22.31
N PRO A 79 -13.01 -4.33 -21.15
CA PRO A 79 -14.12 -4.53 -20.21
C PRO A 79 -14.79 -3.22 -19.78
N LEU A 80 -14.00 -2.19 -19.43
CA LEU A 80 -14.56 -0.89 -19.04
C LEU A 80 -15.27 -0.19 -20.22
N HIS A 81 -14.73 -0.30 -21.44
CA HIS A 81 -15.40 0.19 -22.63
C HIS A 81 -16.73 -0.54 -22.87
N ASP A 82 -16.77 -1.88 -22.79
CA ASP A 82 -17.99 -2.66 -22.97
C ASP A 82 -19.05 -2.35 -21.90
N LEU A 83 -18.63 -2.08 -20.65
CA LEU A 83 -19.50 -1.64 -19.56
C LEU A 83 -20.30 -0.39 -19.92
N TYR A 84 -19.66 0.62 -20.52
CA TYR A 84 -20.35 1.85 -20.92
C TYR A 84 -21.09 1.71 -22.25
N ALA A 85 -20.53 0.99 -23.21
CA ALA A 85 -21.19 0.75 -24.51
C ALA A 85 -22.52 -0.01 -24.37
N ARG A 86 -22.69 -0.76 -23.28
CA ARG A 86 -23.89 -1.56 -22.97
C ARG A 86 -24.55 -1.16 -21.66
N ALA A 87 -24.37 0.09 -21.23
CA ALA A 87 -24.87 0.59 -19.97
C ALA A 87 -26.38 0.28 -19.77
N GLY A 88 -26.72 -0.18 -18.57
CA GLY A 88 -28.08 -0.51 -18.15
C GLY A 88 -28.61 -1.86 -18.66
N GLN A 89 -27.90 -2.53 -19.57
CA GLN A 89 -28.30 -3.86 -20.05
C GLN A 89 -27.98 -4.93 -19.01
N SER A 90 -28.84 -5.96 -18.91
CA SER A 90 -28.51 -7.17 -18.16
C SER A 90 -27.36 -7.91 -18.83
N ARG A 91 -26.38 -8.37 -18.05
CA ARG A 91 -25.18 -9.06 -18.54
C ARG A 91 -25.01 -10.41 -17.82
N PRO A 92 -24.43 -11.41 -18.48
CA PRO A 92 -24.06 -12.67 -17.81
C PRO A 92 -23.10 -12.43 -16.64
N THR A 93 -23.18 -13.26 -15.60
CA THR A 93 -22.31 -13.17 -14.41
C THR A 93 -20.83 -13.13 -14.74
N THR A 94 -20.39 -13.89 -15.75
CA THR A 94 -18.99 -13.91 -16.22
C THR A 94 -18.55 -12.57 -16.81
N THR A 95 -19.45 -11.83 -17.45
CA THR A 95 -19.16 -10.49 -17.96
C THR A 95 -19.10 -9.46 -16.84
N LEU A 96 -20.04 -9.54 -15.89
CA LEU A 96 -20.02 -8.70 -14.70
C LEU A 96 -18.75 -8.91 -13.85
N ALA A 97 -18.27 -10.14 -13.75
CA ALA A 97 -16.99 -10.46 -13.09
C ALA A 97 -15.83 -9.72 -13.75
N ARG A 98 -15.73 -9.77 -15.09
CA ARG A 98 -14.68 -9.04 -15.83
C ARG A 98 -14.73 -7.53 -15.61
N TYR A 99 -15.93 -6.93 -15.58
CA TYR A 99 -16.05 -5.50 -15.26
C TYR A 99 -15.57 -5.20 -13.84
N ARG A 100 -15.93 -6.07 -12.90
CA ARG A 100 -15.59 -5.91 -11.49
C ARG A 100 -14.09 -6.07 -11.26
N ASP A 101 -13.44 -7.05 -11.89
CA ASP A 101 -11.99 -7.25 -11.85
C ASP A 101 -11.23 -6.06 -12.45
N ALA A 102 -11.72 -5.50 -13.57
CA ALA A 102 -11.15 -4.30 -14.18
C ALA A 102 -11.23 -3.08 -13.25
N LEU A 103 -12.39 -2.86 -12.61
CA LEU A 103 -12.60 -1.76 -11.66
C LEU A 103 -11.82 -1.94 -10.35
N LEU A 104 -11.70 -3.18 -9.88
CA LEU A 104 -10.85 -3.54 -8.75
C LEU A 104 -9.39 -3.22 -9.05
N THR A 105 -8.88 -3.61 -10.22
CA THR A 105 -7.50 -3.32 -10.62
C THR A 105 -7.28 -1.82 -10.72
N LEU A 106 -8.23 -1.08 -11.31
CA LEU A 106 -8.16 0.38 -11.35
C LEU A 106 -8.07 1.03 -9.96
N LEU A 107 -8.79 0.48 -8.97
CA LEU A 107 -8.73 0.94 -7.59
C LEU A 107 -7.40 0.56 -6.91
N HIS A 108 -6.91 -0.65 -7.14
CA HIS A 108 -5.61 -1.14 -6.67
C HIS A 108 -4.49 -0.23 -7.12
N GLU A 109 -4.39 0.04 -8.42
CA GLU A 109 -3.33 0.91 -8.94
C GLU A 109 -3.45 2.35 -8.43
N GLN A 110 -4.68 2.86 -8.26
CA GLN A 110 -4.86 4.18 -7.65
C GLN A 110 -4.37 4.24 -6.21
N SER A 111 -4.47 3.12 -5.49
CA SER A 111 -4.08 3.03 -4.09
C SER A 111 -2.58 3.29 -3.89
N HIS A 112 -1.72 2.91 -4.84
CA HIS A 112 -0.28 3.19 -4.84
C HIS A 112 0.07 4.67 -5.02
N PHE A 113 -0.86 5.48 -5.55
CA PHE A 113 -0.66 6.91 -5.69
C PHE A 113 -1.09 7.71 -4.46
N LEU A 114 -1.81 7.10 -3.52
CA LEU A 114 -2.35 7.78 -2.36
C LEU A 114 -1.24 8.06 -1.34
N GLY A 115 -1.28 9.24 -0.72
CA GLY A 115 -0.28 9.62 0.25
C GLY A 115 -0.62 10.89 1.02
N PRO A 116 0.16 11.20 2.07
CA PRO A 116 0.03 12.44 2.80
C PRO A 116 0.54 13.63 1.98
N HIS A 117 0.20 14.84 2.40
CA HIS A 117 0.74 16.04 1.77
C HIS A 117 2.29 16.05 1.83
N GLY A 118 2.95 16.40 0.73
CA GLY A 118 4.41 16.48 0.64
C GLY A 118 5.14 15.17 0.35
N SER A 119 4.46 14.02 0.32
CA SER A 119 5.09 12.76 -0.12
C SER A 119 5.49 12.82 -1.60
N THR A 120 6.55 12.08 -1.96
CA THR A 120 7.05 11.98 -3.32
C THR A 120 7.11 10.52 -3.79
N GLN A 121 6.94 10.31 -5.09
CA GLN A 121 7.08 8.98 -5.70
C GLN A 121 8.54 8.50 -5.70
N GLU A 122 9.51 9.41 -5.68
CA GLU A 122 10.93 9.05 -5.59
C GLU A 122 11.28 8.43 -4.24
N ALA A 123 10.80 9.01 -3.14
CA ALA A 123 11.01 8.46 -1.80
C ALA A 123 10.28 7.12 -1.63
N ALA A 124 9.05 7.03 -2.16
CA ALA A 124 8.31 5.76 -2.22
C ALA A 124 9.08 4.68 -3.00
N ARG A 125 9.64 5.01 -4.17
CA ARG A 125 10.45 4.10 -4.99
C ARG A 125 11.68 3.58 -4.24
N ALA A 126 12.38 4.44 -3.51
CA ALA A 126 13.52 4.05 -2.71
C ALA A 126 13.10 3.09 -1.58
N ALA A 127 12.03 3.44 -0.86
CA ALA A 127 11.50 2.63 0.24
C ALA A 127 10.95 1.27 -0.22
N PHE A 128 10.34 1.21 -1.40
CA PHE A 128 9.77 -0.02 -1.97
C PHE A 128 10.80 -1.14 -2.18
N ARG A 129 12.08 -0.78 -2.35
CA ARG A 129 13.19 -1.74 -2.49
C ARG A 129 13.68 -2.30 -1.16
N ALA A 130 13.23 -1.75 -0.03
CA ALA A 130 13.64 -2.24 1.28
C ALA A 130 12.97 -3.60 1.60
N PRO A 131 13.61 -4.45 2.42
CA PRO A 131 13.07 -5.75 2.79
C PRO A 131 11.62 -5.67 3.29
N GLY A 132 10.76 -6.53 2.74
CA GLY A 132 9.35 -6.64 3.11
C GLY A 132 8.47 -5.45 2.70
N ALA A 133 9.02 -4.39 2.10
CA ALA A 133 8.25 -3.21 1.71
C ALA A 133 7.26 -3.50 0.57
N GLN A 134 7.71 -4.17 -0.50
CA GLN A 134 6.82 -4.60 -1.59
C GLN A 134 5.67 -5.47 -1.07
N ALA A 135 5.97 -6.46 -0.23
CA ALA A 135 4.96 -7.37 0.31
C ALA A 135 3.90 -6.64 1.15
N LEU A 136 4.32 -5.64 1.94
CA LEU A 136 3.39 -4.82 2.71
C LEU A 136 2.58 -3.89 1.81
N GLU A 137 3.23 -3.17 0.89
CA GLU A 137 2.59 -2.24 -0.04
C GLU A 137 1.52 -2.93 -0.89
N GLU A 138 1.87 -4.02 -1.60
CA GLU A 138 0.93 -4.79 -2.43
C GLU A 138 -0.17 -5.45 -1.60
N GLY A 139 0.18 -5.92 -0.39
CA GLY A 139 -0.79 -6.47 0.54
C GLY A 139 -1.83 -5.45 1.00
N ILE A 140 -1.40 -4.20 1.27
CA ILE A 140 -2.29 -3.08 1.65
C ILE A 140 -3.15 -2.69 0.46
N ALA A 141 -2.54 -2.45 -0.70
CA ALA A 141 -3.22 -2.03 -1.92
C ALA A 141 -4.35 -3.00 -2.29
N GLU A 142 -4.04 -4.30 -2.32
CA GLU A 142 -5.00 -5.35 -2.66
C GLU A 142 -6.09 -5.46 -1.58
N ALA A 143 -5.70 -5.61 -0.31
CA ALA A 143 -6.67 -5.78 0.78
C ALA A 143 -7.63 -4.58 0.88
N TRP A 144 -7.08 -3.36 0.82
CA TRP A 144 -7.87 -2.13 0.89
C TRP A 144 -8.83 -2.03 -0.29
N SER A 145 -8.37 -2.31 -1.52
CA SER A 145 -9.19 -2.23 -2.72
C SER A 145 -10.34 -3.22 -2.70
N HIS A 146 -10.14 -4.46 -2.23
CA HIS A 146 -11.24 -5.42 -2.06
C HIS A 146 -12.26 -4.97 -1.03
N THR A 147 -11.81 -4.46 0.12
CA THR A 147 -12.72 -3.96 1.17
C THR A 147 -13.55 -2.77 0.70
N HIS A 148 -12.98 -1.91 -0.16
CA HIS A 148 -13.60 -0.64 -0.55
C HIS A 148 -14.27 -0.66 -1.93
N LEU A 149 -14.14 -1.75 -2.69
CA LEU A 149 -14.65 -1.84 -4.06
C LEU A 149 -16.14 -1.47 -4.17
N ASP A 150 -17.00 -2.00 -3.30
CA ASP A 150 -18.44 -1.69 -3.41
C ASP A 150 -18.77 -0.22 -3.16
N ALA A 151 -18.04 0.44 -2.26
CA ALA A 151 -18.18 1.88 -2.04
C ALA A 151 -17.69 2.68 -3.25
N TYR A 152 -16.55 2.27 -3.82
CA TYR A 152 -15.99 2.85 -5.03
C TYR A 152 -16.93 2.71 -6.24
N LEU A 153 -17.52 1.53 -6.45
CA LEU A 153 -18.53 1.30 -7.49
C LEU A 153 -19.75 2.21 -7.34
N ARG A 154 -20.20 2.46 -6.09
CA ARG A 154 -21.32 3.38 -5.83
C ARG A 154 -20.95 4.83 -6.11
N LEU A 155 -19.76 5.28 -5.70
CA LEU A 155 -19.27 6.63 -5.99
C LEU A 155 -19.23 6.91 -7.50
N LEU A 156 -18.84 5.90 -8.28
CA LEU A 156 -18.79 5.96 -9.75
C LEU A 156 -20.12 5.60 -10.43
N SER A 157 -21.22 5.42 -9.67
CA SER A 157 -22.55 5.05 -10.18
C SER A 157 -22.60 3.77 -11.02
N ILE A 158 -21.61 2.88 -10.87
CA ILE A 158 -21.48 1.65 -11.67
C ILE A 158 -22.70 0.73 -11.59
N PRO A 159 -23.40 0.56 -10.45
CA PRO A 159 -24.60 -0.27 -10.39
C PRO A 159 -25.71 0.12 -11.38
N HIS A 160 -25.76 1.39 -11.82
CA HIS A 160 -26.69 1.84 -12.86
C HIS A 160 -26.26 1.40 -14.27
N HIS A 161 -24.95 1.35 -14.53
CA HIS A 161 -24.38 0.93 -15.82
C HIS A 161 -24.31 -0.59 -15.95
N ALA A 162 -24.07 -1.30 -14.85
CA ALA A 162 -23.98 -2.75 -14.80
C ALA A 162 -24.88 -3.34 -13.69
N PRO A 163 -26.20 -3.44 -13.93
CA PRO A 163 -27.13 -4.02 -12.95
C PRO A 163 -26.68 -5.41 -12.50
N GLY A 164 -26.67 -5.64 -11.18
CA GLY A 164 -26.26 -6.92 -10.59
C GLY A 164 -24.76 -7.07 -10.30
N ILE A 165 -23.90 -6.11 -10.69
CA ILE A 165 -22.45 -6.17 -10.44
C ILE A 165 -22.07 -6.28 -8.95
N GLY A 166 -22.91 -5.74 -8.05
CA GLY A 166 -22.71 -5.84 -6.61
C GLY A 166 -22.93 -7.26 -6.05
N GLY A 167 -23.58 -8.15 -6.80
CA GLY A 167 -23.75 -9.56 -6.42
C GLY A 167 -22.60 -10.46 -6.88
N VAL A 168 -21.60 -9.93 -7.58
CA VAL A 168 -20.45 -10.69 -8.08
C VAL A 168 -19.28 -10.51 -7.14
N SER A 169 -18.58 -11.60 -6.82
CA SER A 169 -17.37 -11.57 -6.00
C SER A 169 -16.12 -11.71 -6.86
N THR A 170 -15.07 -11.04 -6.43
CA THR A 170 -13.71 -11.13 -6.97
C THR A 170 -12.82 -11.76 -5.91
N ARG A 171 -11.71 -12.37 -6.32
CA ARG A 171 -10.75 -12.98 -5.39
C ARG A 171 -9.46 -12.18 -5.40
N PRO A 172 -8.77 -12.06 -4.25
CA PRO A 172 -7.50 -11.36 -4.24
C PRO A 172 -6.43 -12.05 -5.09
N SER A 173 -5.66 -11.25 -5.82
CA SER A 173 -4.54 -11.70 -6.66
C SER A 173 -3.30 -12.01 -5.82
N TYR A 174 -2.99 -11.17 -4.82
CA TYR A 174 -1.81 -11.28 -3.96
C TYR A 174 -2.04 -12.15 -2.73
N GLN A 175 -2.39 -13.43 -2.93
CA GLN A 175 -2.63 -14.38 -1.84
C GLN A 175 -1.40 -14.63 -0.95
N ALA A 176 -0.20 -14.35 -1.44
CA ALA A 176 1.03 -14.38 -0.65
C ALA A 176 1.10 -13.28 0.42
N TYR A 177 0.41 -12.14 0.22
CA TYR A 177 0.57 -10.93 1.03
C TYR A 177 -0.70 -10.51 1.79
N VAL A 178 -1.88 -10.69 1.17
CA VAL A 178 -3.15 -10.21 1.74
C VAL A 178 -3.44 -10.82 3.12
N PRO A 179 -3.33 -12.14 3.35
CA PRO A 179 -3.65 -12.71 4.66
C PRO A 179 -2.72 -12.23 5.77
N ALA A 180 -1.41 -12.09 5.50
CA ALA A 180 -0.49 -11.45 6.42
C ALA A 180 -0.91 -9.99 6.67
N THR A 181 -1.12 -9.18 5.64
CA THR A 181 -1.50 -7.77 5.82
C THR A 181 -2.77 -7.59 6.67
N LEU A 182 -3.79 -8.42 6.46
CA LEU A 182 -5.02 -8.40 7.26
C LEU A 182 -4.76 -8.82 8.72
N ALA A 183 -3.92 -9.83 8.96
CA ALA A 183 -3.55 -10.22 10.32
C ALA A 183 -2.72 -9.14 11.02
N LEU A 184 -1.80 -8.46 10.32
CA LEU A 184 -1.02 -7.34 10.87
C LEU A 184 -1.95 -6.20 11.26
N THR A 185 -2.78 -5.76 10.34
CA THR A 185 -3.67 -4.60 10.55
C THR A 185 -4.72 -4.86 11.62
N SER A 186 -5.29 -6.07 11.67
CA SER A 186 -6.19 -6.48 12.77
C SER A 186 -5.48 -6.47 14.13
N HIS A 187 -4.25 -7.01 14.20
CA HIS A 187 -3.47 -7.00 15.43
C HIS A 187 -3.15 -5.57 15.91
N LEU A 188 -2.81 -4.67 14.99
CA LEU A 188 -2.58 -3.26 15.30
C LEU A 188 -3.85 -2.52 15.73
N ASP A 189 -5.00 -2.81 15.09
CA ASP A 189 -6.30 -2.26 15.49
C ASP A 189 -6.64 -2.69 16.94
N ASP A 190 -6.50 -3.99 17.25
CA ASP A 190 -6.77 -4.53 18.57
C ASP A 190 -5.86 -3.90 19.64
N ARG A 191 -4.56 -3.80 19.37
CA ARG A 191 -3.58 -3.20 20.29
C ARG A 191 -3.81 -1.69 20.48
N GLY A 192 -4.16 -0.99 19.41
CA GLY A 192 -4.46 0.44 19.41
C GLY A 192 -5.85 0.78 19.93
N HIS A 193 -6.70 -0.23 20.21
CA HIS A 193 -8.12 -0.06 20.50
C HIS A 193 -8.85 0.75 19.40
N HIS A 194 -8.46 0.53 18.14
CA HIS A 194 -9.07 1.15 16.98
C HIS A 194 -10.24 0.29 16.45
N PRO A 195 -11.23 0.89 15.77
CA PRO A 195 -12.25 0.12 15.07
C PRO A 195 -11.62 -0.83 14.03
N PRO A 196 -12.18 -2.03 13.80
CA PRO A 196 -11.65 -2.96 12.81
C PRO A 196 -11.53 -2.34 11.40
N GLY A 197 -10.37 -2.51 10.77
CA GLY A 197 -10.06 -1.99 9.44
C GLY A 197 -9.50 -0.55 9.43
N SER A 198 -9.38 0.09 10.59
CA SER A 198 -8.86 1.46 10.69
C SER A 198 -7.39 1.53 10.29
N THR A 199 -6.57 0.60 10.77
CA THR A 199 -5.13 0.57 10.46
C THR A 199 -4.88 0.30 8.98
N LEU A 200 -5.66 -0.58 8.34
CA LEU A 200 -5.56 -0.79 6.89
C LEU A 200 -5.83 0.51 6.11
N THR A 201 -6.86 1.26 6.51
CA THR A 201 -7.18 2.56 5.91
C THR A 201 -6.07 3.59 6.16
N LEU A 202 -5.53 3.64 7.38
CA LEU A 202 -4.42 4.55 7.72
C LEU A 202 -3.16 4.25 6.91
N LEU A 203 -2.82 2.98 6.73
CA LEU A 203 -1.66 2.56 5.94
C LEU A 203 -1.85 2.85 4.45
N ASN A 204 -3.06 2.67 3.90
CA ASN A 204 -3.35 3.00 2.51
C ASN A 204 -3.22 4.52 2.21
N ARG A 205 -3.32 5.37 3.23
CA ARG A 205 -3.07 6.82 3.12
C ARG A 205 -1.59 7.19 3.19
N GLN A 206 -0.70 6.19 3.35
CA GLN A 206 0.73 6.37 3.35
C GLN A 206 1.32 5.86 2.03
N THR A 207 2.35 6.54 1.55
CA THR A 207 3.25 5.94 0.57
C THR A 207 4.07 4.82 1.22
N THR A 208 4.72 3.97 0.42
CA THR A 208 5.58 2.89 0.92
C THR A 208 6.64 3.36 1.93
N GLU A 209 7.14 4.59 1.80
CA GLU A 209 8.07 5.20 2.76
C GLU A 209 7.46 5.33 4.17
N GLY A 210 6.19 5.70 4.27
CA GLY A 210 5.51 5.97 5.53
C GLY A 210 4.86 4.76 6.21
N GLN A 211 4.68 3.64 5.48
CA GLN A 211 3.93 2.48 5.99
C GLN A 211 4.62 1.80 7.17
N TRP A 212 5.88 1.40 7.02
CA TRP A 212 6.62 0.75 8.10
C TRP A 212 6.84 1.66 9.33
N PRO A 213 7.23 2.94 9.17
CA PRO A 213 7.25 3.88 10.28
C PRO A 213 5.92 3.97 11.03
N LEU A 214 4.78 3.99 10.32
CA LEU A 214 3.45 4.02 10.94
C LEU A 214 3.13 2.73 11.70
N VAL A 215 3.42 1.56 11.12
CA VAL A 215 3.28 0.26 11.80
C VAL A 215 4.06 0.25 13.12
N THR A 216 5.33 0.64 13.06
CA THR A 216 6.22 0.68 14.21
C THR A 216 5.76 1.68 15.27
N GLU A 217 5.23 2.84 14.85
CA GLU A 217 4.66 3.83 15.76
C GLU A 217 3.46 3.30 16.53
N ILE A 218 2.47 2.71 15.82
CA ILE A 218 1.27 2.16 16.45
C ILE A 218 1.67 1.05 17.44
N LEU A 219 2.56 0.15 17.01
CA LEU A 219 3.05 -0.94 17.85
C LEU A 219 3.74 -0.41 19.12
N TYR A 220 4.71 0.49 18.97
CA TYR A 220 5.47 1.04 20.09
C TYR A 220 4.56 1.79 21.08
N ARG A 221 3.66 2.66 20.57
CA ARG A 221 2.71 3.42 21.40
C ARG A 221 1.65 2.56 22.08
N SER A 222 1.33 1.39 21.55
CA SER A 222 0.38 0.44 22.17
C SER A 222 0.93 -0.26 23.41
N THR A 223 2.18 0.03 23.81
CA THR A 223 2.87 -0.63 24.91
C THR A 223 3.14 0.33 26.07
N THR A 224 3.76 -0.16 27.14
CA THR A 224 4.31 0.69 28.21
C THR A 224 5.72 1.22 27.89
N LEU A 225 6.36 0.76 26.81
CA LEU A 225 7.73 1.13 26.43
C LEU A 225 7.96 2.65 26.30
N PRO A 226 7.03 3.47 25.75
CA PRO A 226 7.22 4.92 25.70
C PRO A 226 7.45 5.58 27.06
N ARG A 227 7.05 4.93 28.15
CA ARG A 227 7.27 5.41 29.53
C ARG A 227 8.52 4.83 30.20
N LEU A 228 9.08 3.76 29.63
CA LEU A 228 10.14 2.97 30.25
C LEU A 228 11.49 3.15 29.54
N VAL A 229 11.48 3.27 28.21
CA VAL A 229 12.69 3.36 27.39
C VAL A 229 13.23 4.78 27.42
N PRO A 230 14.52 5.01 27.74
CA PRO A 230 15.15 6.31 27.60
C PRO A 230 15.09 6.80 26.14
N TYR A 231 14.90 8.11 25.95
CA TYR A 231 14.83 8.70 24.59
C TYR A 231 16.05 8.36 23.72
N THR A 232 17.23 8.17 24.31
CA THR A 232 18.46 7.79 23.59
C THR A 232 18.44 6.36 23.05
N GLU A 233 17.61 5.48 23.60
CA GLU A 233 17.47 4.07 23.20
C GLU A 233 16.22 3.82 22.35
N GLU A 234 15.27 4.76 22.32
CA GLU A 234 14.02 4.64 21.55
C GLU A 234 14.23 4.33 20.05
N PRO A 235 15.16 5.00 19.33
CA PRO A 235 15.38 4.70 17.91
C PRO A 235 15.82 3.25 17.66
N GLU A 236 16.65 2.68 18.53
CA GLU A 236 17.14 1.30 18.41
C GLU A 236 16.01 0.29 18.64
N ILE A 237 15.19 0.52 19.68
CA ILE A 237 14.01 -0.32 19.93
C ILE A 237 13.04 -0.29 18.75
N ARG A 238 12.75 0.90 18.20
CA ARG A 238 11.86 1.02 17.03
C ARG A 238 12.42 0.31 15.81
N HIS A 239 13.72 0.47 15.54
CA HIS A 239 14.38 -0.22 14.44
C HIS A 239 14.32 -1.75 14.57
N ASP A 240 14.52 -2.27 15.78
CA ASP A 240 14.44 -3.71 16.07
C ASP A 240 13.01 -4.26 15.85
N LEU A 241 11.99 -3.55 16.34
CA LEU A 241 10.57 -3.90 16.09
C LEU A 241 10.22 -3.90 14.60
N GLU A 242 10.65 -2.87 13.86
CA GLU A 242 10.43 -2.78 12.42
C GLU A 242 11.13 -3.91 11.68
N SER A 243 12.39 -4.19 12.03
CA SER A 243 13.20 -5.23 11.39
C SER A 243 12.58 -6.62 11.56
N HIS A 244 12.04 -6.92 12.74
CA HIS A 244 11.35 -8.18 13.00
C HIS A 244 10.17 -8.40 12.04
N LEU A 245 9.32 -7.38 11.85
CA LEU A 245 8.16 -7.46 10.96
C LEU A 245 8.56 -7.46 9.47
N ARG A 246 9.55 -6.64 9.09
CA ARG A 246 10.08 -6.62 7.72
C ARG A 246 10.62 -7.98 7.30
N ASN A 247 11.34 -8.66 8.18
CA ASN A 247 11.88 -10.01 7.91
C ASN A 247 10.74 -11.01 7.67
N ALA A 248 9.65 -10.94 8.44
CA ALA A 248 8.48 -11.79 8.24
C ALA A 248 7.83 -11.53 6.87
N PHE A 249 7.65 -10.26 6.50
CA PHE A 249 7.07 -9.89 5.19
C PHE A 249 7.97 -10.22 4.00
N GLN A 250 9.28 -10.01 4.12
CA GLN A 250 10.25 -10.41 3.11
C GLN A 250 10.17 -11.92 2.84
N SER A 251 9.98 -12.73 3.88
CA SER A 251 9.87 -14.19 3.73
C SER A 251 8.65 -14.65 2.92
N LEU A 252 7.65 -13.77 2.72
CA LEU A 252 6.45 -14.08 1.95
C LEU A 252 6.69 -14.09 0.44
N GLU A 253 7.77 -13.47 -0.05
CA GLU A 253 8.08 -13.38 -1.48
C GLU A 253 8.19 -14.76 -2.14
N ILE A 254 8.67 -15.76 -1.40
CA ILE A 254 8.77 -17.16 -1.89
C ILE A 254 7.40 -17.77 -2.22
N LEU A 255 6.31 -17.19 -1.70
CA LEU A 255 4.94 -17.68 -1.88
C LEU A 255 4.25 -17.09 -3.12
N LEU A 256 4.83 -16.10 -3.80
CA LEU A 256 4.23 -15.44 -4.98
C LEU A 256 3.84 -16.42 -6.09
N HIS A 257 4.62 -17.48 -6.26
CA HIS A 257 4.39 -18.49 -7.30
C HIS A 257 3.75 -19.78 -6.75
N ALA A 258 3.40 -19.82 -5.46
CA ALA A 258 2.75 -20.96 -4.85
C ALA A 258 1.26 -21.01 -5.24
N PRO A 259 0.61 -22.20 -5.20
CA PRO A 259 -0.83 -22.30 -5.38
C PRO A 259 -1.58 -21.39 -4.39
N GLN A 260 -2.60 -20.67 -4.87
CA GLN A 260 -3.30 -19.61 -4.11
C GLN A 260 -3.69 -20.01 -2.68
N ALA A 261 -4.32 -21.18 -2.50
CA ALA A 261 -4.75 -21.64 -1.17
C ALA A 261 -3.56 -21.93 -0.23
N LEU A 262 -2.45 -22.44 -0.77
CA LEU A 262 -1.22 -22.70 -0.01
C LEU A 262 -0.53 -21.38 0.35
N ALA A 263 -0.42 -20.45 -0.61
CA ALA A 263 0.13 -19.12 -0.39
C ALA A 263 -0.64 -18.40 0.72
N ALA A 264 -1.98 -18.42 0.66
CA ALA A 264 -2.82 -17.77 1.66
C ALA A 264 -2.64 -18.36 3.06
N HIS A 265 -2.67 -19.69 3.17
CA HIS A 265 -2.49 -20.38 4.44
C HIS A 265 -1.10 -20.10 5.05
N ARG A 266 -0.03 -20.19 4.24
CA ARG A 266 1.34 -19.93 4.70
C ARG A 266 1.57 -18.47 5.05
N SER A 267 1.02 -17.55 4.26
CA SER A 267 1.07 -16.11 4.53
C SER A 267 0.53 -15.78 5.92
N HIS A 268 -0.68 -16.28 6.21
CA HIS A 268 -1.30 -16.11 7.53
C HIS A 268 -0.49 -16.76 8.66
N ALA A 269 -0.04 -18.01 8.48
CA ALA A 269 0.71 -18.74 9.51
C ALA A 269 2.07 -18.11 9.83
N THR A 270 2.80 -17.65 8.80
CA THR A 270 4.07 -16.93 8.95
C THR A 270 3.89 -15.69 9.80
N LEU A 271 2.90 -14.84 9.47
CA LEU A 271 2.72 -13.62 10.22
C LEU A 271 2.22 -13.87 11.64
N HIS A 272 1.28 -14.79 11.85
CA HIS A 272 0.82 -15.12 13.20
C HIS A 272 1.98 -15.55 14.12
N THR A 273 2.92 -16.33 13.59
CA THR A 273 4.14 -16.73 14.33
C THR A 273 5.04 -15.54 14.63
N ALA A 274 5.22 -14.64 13.66
CA ALA A 274 6.01 -13.42 13.83
C ALA A 274 5.38 -12.49 14.89
N LEU A 275 4.07 -12.27 14.87
CA LEU A 275 3.34 -11.46 15.84
C LEU A 275 3.42 -12.05 17.26
N THR A 276 3.24 -13.37 17.40
CA THR A 276 3.41 -14.05 18.70
C THR A 276 4.81 -13.84 19.27
N THR A 277 5.83 -13.93 18.41
CA THR A 277 7.23 -13.72 18.82
C THR A 277 7.47 -12.25 19.21
N LEU A 278 6.88 -11.32 18.47
CA LEU A 278 6.95 -9.89 18.72
C LEU A 278 6.30 -9.50 20.05
N ASP A 279 5.14 -10.08 20.38
CA ASP A 279 4.48 -9.84 21.66
C ASP A 279 5.34 -10.28 22.84
N HIS A 280 5.93 -11.49 22.78
CA HIS A 280 6.88 -11.94 23.81
C HIS A 280 8.10 -11.02 23.93
N HIS A 281 8.60 -10.52 22.80
CA HIS A 281 9.73 -9.59 22.77
C HIS A 281 9.38 -8.25 23.41
N LEU A 282 8.21 -7.68 23.10
CA LEU A 282 7.71 -6.45 23.72
C LEU A 282 7.54 -6.61 25.24
N GLU A 283 7.01 -7.74 25.71
CA GLU A 283 6.91 -8.05 27.13
C GLU A 283 8.30 -8.16 27.80
N HIS A 284 9.26 -8.78 27.11
CA HIS A 284 10.63 -8.89 27.59
C HIS A 284 11.28 -7.50 27.72
N LEU A 285 11.19 -6.66 26.70
CA LEU A 285 11.69 -5.28 26.73
C LEU A 285 11.08 -4.49 27.89
N ALA A 286 9.76 -4.58 28.08
CA ALA A 286 9.09 -3.91 29.19
C ALA A 286 9.63 -4.36 30.56
N LYS A 287 9.94 -5.66 30.73
CA LYS A 287 10.55 -6.19 31.96
C LYS A 287 12.00 -5.73 32.16
N VAL A 288 12.77 -5.59 31.09
CA VAL A 288 14.16 -5.11 31.14
C VAL A 288 14.19 -3.65 31.60
N PHE A 289 13.40 -2.79 30.96
CA PHE A 289 13.38 -1.35 31.26
C PHE A 289 12.61 -0.99 32.54
N ALA A 290 11.69 -1.84 33.02
CA ALA A 290 11.01 -1.62 34.29
C ALA A 290 11.88 -1.90 35.53
N ARG A 291 13.03 -2.57 35.38
CA ARG A 291 13.95 -2.79 36.51
C ARG A 291 14.57 -1.44 36.89
N PRO A 292 14.60 -1.08 38.18
CA PRO A 292 15.33 0.10 38.62
C PRO A 292 16.75 -0.03 38.08
N THR A 293 17.18 0.94 37.28
CA THR A 293 18.56 1.06 36.82
C THR A 293 19.41 1.06 38.09
N GLN A 294 19.97 -0.10 38.45
CA GLN A 294 20.96 -0.15 39.51
C GLN A 294 22.05 0.77 39.05
N SER A 295 22.19 1.88 39.77
CA SER A 295 23.11 2.99 39.54
C SER A 295 24.40 2.44 38.93
N ARG A 296 24.55 2.59 37.61
CA ARG A 296 25.82 2.30 36.96
C ARG A 296 26.83 3.18 37.70
N PRO A 297 27.82 2.61 38.42
CA PRO A 297 28.75 3.42 39.19
C PRO A 297 29.37 4.44 38.22
N PRO A 298 29.52 5.71 38.63
CA PRO A 298 30.03 6.74 37.76
C PRO A 298 31.34 6.25 37.16
N GLN A 299 31.35 6.08 35.84
CA GLN A 299 32.59 5.82 35.13
C GLN A 299 33.46 7.04 35.42
N SER A 300 34.55 6.79 36.16
CA SER A 300 35.55 7.81 36.44
C SER A 300 35.98 8.43 35.11
N PRO A 301 36.14 9.75 35.02
CA PRO A 301 36.59 10.40 33.80
C PRO A 301 38.00 9.90 33.48
N THR A 302 38.11 9.00 32.51
CA THR A 302 39.41 8.61 31.97
C THR A 302 39.93 9.80 31.19
N ASN A 303 41.00 10.38 31.71
CA ASN A 303 41.70 11.54 31.20
C ASN A 303 41.79 11.56 29.66
N THR A 304 41.33 12.69 29.13
CA THR A 304 41.73 13.29 27.86
C THR A 304 43.24 13.18 27.69
N THR A 305 43.69 12.38 26.72
CA THR A 305 44.98 12.60 26.06
C THR A 305 44.69 12.97 24.63
N GLU A 306 44.82 14.28 24.42
CA GLU A 306 44.93 15.03 23.19
C GLU A 306 45.92 14.36 22.22
N LEU A 307 45.48 14.00 21.02
CA LEU A 307 46.38 13.80 19.87
C LEU A 307 45.68 14.27 18.60
N THR A 308 45.93 15.56 18.37
CA THR A 308 45.86 16.32 17.13
C THR A 308 46.18 15.48 15.88
N ARG A 309 45.21 15.33 14.98
CA ARG A 309 45.47 15.18 13.54
C ARG A 309 44.44 15.96 12.73
N THR A 310 44.99 16.87 11.95
CA THR A 310 44.42 17.78 10.96
C THR A 310 43.64 17.03 9.86
N PRO A 311 42.68 17.69 9.17
CA PRO A 311 41.80 17.05 8.21
C PRO A 311 42.44 16.96 6.82
N GLN A 312 42.16 15.87 6.12
CA GLN A 312 42.48 15.70 4.70
C GLN A 312 41.20 15.24 3.98
N SER A 313 40.54 16.17 3.27
CA SER A 313 39.65 15.85 2.14
C SER A 313 40.51 15.43 0.94
N PRO A 314 40.04 14.51 0.09
CA PRO A 314 39.17 14.86 -1.06
C PRO A 314 37.91 13.99 -1.13
N ASP A 315 36.78 14.52 -1.59
CA ASP A 315 36.31 14.40 -2.99
C ASP A 315 36.29 12.94 -3.48
N ASP A 316 35.08 12.36 -3.58
CA ASP A 316 34.76 11.39 -4.62
C ASP A 316 33.25 11.35 -4.89
N THR A 317 32.90 12.01 -5.98
CA THR A 317 31.74 11.78 -6.86
C THR A 317 31.54 10.30 -7.14
N PHE A 318 30.33 9.78 -6.94
CA PHE A 318 29.87 8.56 -7.62
C PHE A 318 28.48 8.77 -8.22
N GLU A 319 28.49 8.96 -9.55
CA GLU A 319 27.38 8.63 -10.43
C GLU A 319 27.05 7.14 -10.30
N LEU A 320 25.77 6.78 -10.25
CA LEU A 320 25.32 5.46 -10.68
C LEU A 320 23.96 5.53 -11.36
N THR A 321 24.07 5.58 -12.69
CA THR A 321 23.18 5.12 -13.74
C THR A 321 22.36 3.85 -13.43
N ARG A 322 21.08 3.92 -13.84
CA ARG A 322 20.08 2.87 -14.16
C ARG A 322 19.26 2.27 -13.01
#